data_AF-A0A3A6RE20-F1
#
_entry.id   AF-A0A3A6RE20-F1
#
_cell.length_a   1.000
_cell.length_b   1.000
_cell.length_c   1.000
_cell.angle_alpha   90.00
_cell.angle_beta   90.00
_cell.angle_gamma   90.00
#
_symmetry.space_group_name_H-M   'P 1'
#
loop_
_entity.id
_entity.type
_entity.pdbx_description
1 polymer ?
#
loop_
_entity_poly.entity_id
_entity_poly.type
_entity_poly.pdbx_seq_one_letter_code
_entity_poly.pdbx_strand_id
1 'polypeptide(L)'
;MIPMPQAMFDIYGLALPWGLGFVGPMPLQGWFTADGASWGIVTYDDEANVFGCVAMRQRVDLVWTKTLEEFGFASLELAHERLCLQLVEGAAREPIPSGVGKRPYLYKPGKKKSSNLFKQLSTKRREMAAWMIGYLYYALPKPDANWVPDFQGENLHTRLWELHLLACFREQGRHVSQEHSSPDFHVSNRMGESAWIEAVTTNPSLRYDHATTYAEPPPSQATEQCLGEAAKRYAGTINNKLIKRYHECPHVSGQPFALAIADFHAQGSMTWSRPALISYLYGFYATVHENEGIKTAARVNVSHLLSDKAIRAGLFVNGENNDLSAIIFSNGCSIQKFGRVLASAARTGNGYRMTRFGKILDRTPGALEAFDFCLDVTSQEYRDLWPQGYEPWSAELEVFHNPHANHPFPKGVLPEATHWTLECDELQCEAFYETQILRSRTLVQRASDTPVSLENLISSTEAREQANEGWIG
;
A
#
# COMPACT_ATOMS: atom_id res chain seq x y z
N MET A 1 7.77 22.73 21.76
CA MET A 1 8.02 21.51 20.97
C MET A 1 7.42 20.32 21.70
N ILE A 2 6.85 19.38 20.97
CA ILE A 2 6.22 18.18 21.51
C ILE A 2 7.10 16.97 21.16
N PRO A 3 7.52 16.14 22.14
CA PRO A 3 8.26 14.91 21.87
C PRO A 3 7.50 14.00 20.90
N MET A 4 8.22 13.40 19.97
CA MET A 4 7.70 12.51 18.94
C MET A 4 8.00 11.05 19.31
N PRO A 5 6.97 10.22 19.55
CA PRO A 5 7.17 8.77 19.71
C PRO A 5 7.75 8.14 18.45
N GLN A 6 8.49 7.03 18.58
CA GLN A 6 9.13 6.34 17.44
C GLN A 6 8.13 6.02 16.31
N ALA A 7 6.98 5.42 16.63
CA ALA A 7 5.98 5.09 15.61
C ALA A 7 5.46 6.32 14.86
N MET A 8 5.43 7.49 15.51
CA MET A 8 5.12 8.75 14.81
C MET A 8 6.28 9.22 13.96
N PHE A 9 7.53 9.10 14.44
CA PHE A 9 8.70 9.38 13.62
C PHE A 9 8.69 8.53 12.35
N ASP A 10 8.36 7.25 12.41
CA ASP A 10 8.32 6.40 11.22
C ASP A 10 7.33 6.93 10.17
N ILE A 11 6.19 7.48 10.59
CA ILE A 11 5.22 8.15 9.72
C ILE A 11 5.78 9.47 9.16
N TYR A 12 6.33 10.33 10.00
CA TYR A 12 6.86 11.61 9.55
C TYR A 12 8.11 11.44 8.66
N GLY A 13 8.91 10.41 8.93
CA GLY A 13 10.09 10.02 8.17
C GLY A 13 9.79 9.72 6.71
N LEU A 14 8.56 9.33 6.36
CA LEU A 14 8.14 9.09 4.97
C LEU A 14 8.30 10.33 4.06
N ALA A 15 8.36 11.53 4.64
CA ALA A 15 8.65 12.76 3.89
C ALA A 15 10.13 12.93 3.49
N LEU A 16 11.05 12.16 4.08
CA LEU A 16 12.46 12.17 3.69
C LEU A 16 12.67 11.43 2.38
N PRO A 17 13.61 11.87 1.49
CA PRO A 17 13.93 11.22 0.21
C PRO A 17 14.23 9.71 0.27
N TRP A 18 14.72 9.23 1.40
CA TRP A 18 15.01 7.81 1.65
C TRP A 18 14.06 7.18 2.65
N GLY A 19 13.02 7.90 3.09
CA GLY A 19 12.12 7.44 4.15
C GLY A 19 12.89 7.06 5.41
N LEU A 20 12.77 5.81 5.84
CA LEU A 20 13.46 5.26 7.03
C LEU A 20 14.86 4.68 6.73
N GLY A 21 15.40 4.91 5.52
CA GLY A 21 16.68 4.37 5.05
C GLY A 21 17.91 5.19 5.49
N PHE A 22 18.08 5.34 6.81
CA PHE A 22 19.24 5.99 7.42
C PHE A 22 20.50 5.13 7.27
N VAL A 23 21.67 5.78 7.11
CA VAL A 23 22.98 5.14 6.99
C VAL A 23 23.97 5.95 7.82
N GLY A 24 24.71 5.28 8.72
CA GLY A 24 25.57 5.93 9.71
C GLY A 24 24.73 6.48 10.88
N PRO A 25 24.49 7.80 10.98
CA PRO A 25 23.71 8.37 12.07
C PRO A 25 22.26 7.87 12.10
N MET A 26 21.90 7.15 13.16
CA MET A 26 20.57 6.60 13.37
C MET A 26 19.67 7.57 14.15
N PRO A 27 18.35 7.67 13.85
CA PRO A 27 17.41 8.47 14.62
C PRO A 27 17.40 8.05 16.09
N LEU A 28 17.54 9.01 16.99
CA LEU A 28 17.57 8.77 18.44
C LEU A 28 16.32 9.33 19.14
N GLN A 29 16.00 10.60 18.87
CA GLN A 29 14.83 11.29 19.44
C GLN A 29 14.27 12.29 18.44
N GLY A 30 12.95 12.53 18.50
CA GLY A 30 12.27 13.44 17.59
C GLY A 30 11.30 14.39 18.28
N TRP A 31 10.97 15.47 17.57
CA TRP A 31 10.01 16.48 18.02
C TRP A 31 9.22 17.05 16.85
N PHE A 32 8.02 17.54 17.13
CA PHE A 32 7.22 18.35 16.21
C PHE A 32 6.74 19.64 16.88
N THR A 33 6.39 20.64 16.07
CA THR A 33 5.73 21.86 16.51
C THR A 33 4.22 21.64 16.67
N ALA A 34 3.57 22.34 17.60
CA ALA A 34 2.14 22.13 17.87
C ALA A 34 1.25 22.54 16.68
N ASP A 35 1.71 23.47 15.84
CA ASP A 35 1.08 23.85 14.58
C ASP A 35 1.23 22.80 13.45
N GLY A 36 2.03 21.74 13.67
CA GLY A 36 2.27 20.66 12.72
C GLY A 36 3.04 21.09 11.47
N ALA A 37 3.65 22.27 11.46
CA ALA A 37 4.36 22.81 10.29
C ALA A 37 5.84 22.40 10.22
N SER A 38 6.40 21.91 11.33
CA SER A 38 7.80 21.51 11.41
C SER A 38 7.98 20.28 12.29
N TRP A 39 8.96 19.45 11.94
CA TRP A 39 9.43 18.36 12.79
C TRP A 39 10.92 18.14 12.58
N GLY A 40 11.55 17.45 13.52
CA GLY A 40 12.94 17.07 13.36
C GLY A 40 13.38 16.02 14.35
N ILE A 41 14.59 15.53 14.14
CA ILE A 41 15.23 14.49 14.93
C ILE A 41 16.65 14.87 15.30
N VAL A 42 17.10 14.33 16.42
CA VAL A 42 18.52 14.12 16.68
C VAL A 42 18.88 12.71 16.24
N THR A 43 20.02 12.58 15.57
CA THR A 43 20.62 11.31 15.18
C THR A 43 21.88 11.04 16.00
N TYR A 44 22.28 9.78 16.13
CA TYR A 44 23.52 9.38 16.77
C TYR A 44 24.29 8.40 15.88
N ASP A 45 25.57 8.67 15.67
CA ASP A 45 26.50 7.81 14.96
C ASP A 45 27.38 7.08 15.99
N ASP A 46 27.21 5.76 16.09
CA ASP A 46 27.91 4.95 17.09
C ASP A 46 29.40 4.77 16.74
N GLU A 47 29.74 4.71 15.45
CA GLU A 47 31.13 4.53 15.02
C GLU A 47 31.96 5.79 15.25
N ALA A 48 31.38 6.95 14.93
CA ALA A 48 32.03 8.24 15.12
C ALA A 48 31.83 8.82 16.52
N ASN A 49 30.93 8.25 17.33
CA ASN A 49 30.51 8.75 18.65
C ASN A 49 30.15 10.24 18.62
N VAL A 50 29.32 10.63 17.65
CA VAL A 50 28.86 12.01 17.47
C VAL A 50 27.35 12.06 17.24
N PHE A 51 26.76 13.18 17.61
CA PHE A 51 25.36 13.47 17.36
C PHE A 51 25.18 14.29 16.07
N GLY A 52 23.99 14.20 15.49
CA GLY A 52 23.54 14.99 14.36
C GLY A 52 22.10 15.44 14.55
N CYS A 53 21.61 16.30 13.66
CA CYS A 53 20.20 16.69 13.67
C CYS A 53 19.69 16.96 12.26
N VAL A 54 18.41 16.63 12.06
CA VAL A 54 17.67 16.86 10.82
C VAL A 54 16.39 17.61 11.13
N ALA A 55 16.10 18.67 10.39
CA ALA A 55 14.84 19.42 10.52
C ALA A 55 14.11 19.51 9.18
N MET A 56 12.83 19.19 9.22
CA MET A 56 11.89 19.27 8.10
C MET A 56 10.84 20.34 8.40
N ARG A 57 10.65 21.26 7.46
CA ARG A 57 9.67 22.35 7.56
C ARG A 57 8.76 22.34 6.35
N GLN A 58 7.51 22.77 6.52
CA GLN A 58 6.59 22.94 5.40
C GLN A 58 6.90 24.23 4.63
N ARG A 59 6.84 24.14 3.31
CA ARG A 59 6.80 25.30 2.42
C ARG A 59 5.42 25.96 2.42
N VAL A 60 5.31 27.16 1.85
CA VAL A 60 4.02 27.86 1.66
C VAL A 60 2.99 27.07 0.85
N ASP A 61 3.43 26.07 0.07
CA ASP A 61 2.60 25.13 -0.68
C ASP A 61 2.44 23.76 -0.01
N LEU A 62 2.76 23.66 1.29
CA LEU A 62 2.66 22.50 2.18
C LEU A 62 3.62 21.34 1.91
N VAL A 63 4.45 21.41 0.86
CA VAL A 63 5.49 20.41 0.61
C VAL A 63 6.51 20.44 1.74
N TRP A 64 6.90 19.26 2.22
CA TRP A 64 7.94 19.09 3.23
C TRP A 64 9.32 19.30 2.61
N THR A 65 10.15 20.13 3.23
CA THR A 65 11.53 20.36 2.79
C THR A 65 12.51 20.22 3.94
N LYS A 66 13.67 19.65 3.65
CA LYS A 66 14.78 19.59 4.60
C LYS A 66 15.40 20.97 4.70
N THR A 67 15.45 21.51 5.91
CA THR A 67 15.99 22.84 6.23
C THR A 67 17.28 22.76 7.04
N LEU A 68 17.51 21.61 7.67
CA LEU A 68 18.71 21.34 8.44
C LEU A 68 19.11 19.88 8.26
N GLU A 69 20.40 19.67 8.06
CA GLU A 69 21.09 18.38 8.22
C GLU A 69 22.53 18.70 8.62
N GLU A 70 22.85 18.51 9.90
CA GLU A 70 24.17 18.78 10.47
C GLU A 70 24.62 17.60 11.33
N PHE A 71 25.92 17.34 11.37
CA PHE A 71 26.53 16.24 12.12
C PHE A 71 27.76 16.74 12.88
N GLY A 72 28.25 15.94 13.83
CA GLY A 72 29.50 16.23 14.57
C GLY A 72 29.30 16.95 15.89
N PHE A 73 28.08 16.96 16.45
CA PHE A 73 27.84 17.52 17.77
C PHE A 73 28.41 16.58 18.85
N ALA A 74 29.09 17.15 19.84
CA ALA A 74 29.72 16.38 20.93
C ALA A 74 28.71 15.81 21.95
N SER A 75 27.47 16.30 21.96
CA SER A 75 26.43 15.81 22.87
C SER A 75 25.03 15.93 22.27
N LEU A 76 24.11 15.16 22.84
CA LEU A 76 22.67 15.21 22.54
C LEU A 76 22.10 16.61 22.75
N GLU A 77 22.50 17.29 23.83
CA GLU A 77 22.03 18.63 24.20
C GLU A 77 22.38 19.64 23.11
N LEU A 78 23.62 19.63 22.61
CA LEU A 78 24.07 20.56 21.57
C LEU A 78 23.32 20.34 20.25
N ALA A 79 23.13 19.07 19.84
CA ALA A 79 22.34 18.74 18.66
C ALA A 79 20.86 19.15 18.82
N HIS A 80 20.29 18.93 20.00
CA HIS A 80 18.92 19.32 20.32
C HIS A 80 18.73 20.84 20.37
N GLU A 81 19.66 21.60 20.96
CA GLU A 81 19.66 23.07 20.94
C GLU A 81 19.72 23.62 19.52
N ARG A 82 20.57 23.04 18.67
CA ARG A 82 20.63 23.39 17.24
C ARG A 82 19.29 23.13 16.53
N LEU A 83 18.64 22.02 16.86
CA LEU A 83 17.33 21.65 16.33
C LEU A 83 16.23 22.60 16.80
N CYS A 84 16.23 23.02 18.08
CA CYS A 84 15.29 23.99 18.65
C CYS A 84 15.22 25.29 17.85
N LEU A 85 16.37 25.76 17.34
CA LEU A 85 16.44 26.98 16.52
C LEU A 85 15.69 26.85 15.19
N GLN A 86 15.45 25.63 14.71
CA GLN A 86 14.69 25.36 13.48
C GLN A 86 13.21 25.05 13.74
N LEU A 87 12.87 24.55 14.93
CA LEU A 87 11.50 24.13 15.28
C LEU A 87 10.74 25.22 16.05
N VAL A 88 10.68 26.41 15.45
CA VAL A 88 9.98 27.57 16.01
C VAL A 88 8.50 27.55 15.58
N GLU A 89 7.61 27.41 16.57
CA GLU A 89 6.16 27.43 16.37
C GLU A 89 5.68 28.79 15.85
N GLY A 90 4.77 28.79 14.86
CA GLY A 90 4.25 30.01 14.24
C GLY A 90 5.25 30.73 13.31
N ALA A 91 6.46 30.19 13.13
CA ALA A 91 7.40 30.72 12.16
C ALA A 91 6.84 30.65 10.74
N ALA A 92 7.22 31.61 9.90
CA ALA A 92 6.82 31.62 8.50
C ALA A 92 7.26 30.33 7.80
N ARG A 93 6.36 29.79 6.96
CA ARG A 93 6.66 28.63 6.13
C ARG A 93 7.73 28.95 5.09
N GLU A 94 8.46 27.92 4.70
CA GLU A 94 9.56 28.06 3.74
C GLU A 94 9.06 28.53 2.37
N PRO A 95 9.83 29.36 1.65
CA PRO A 95 9.46 29.75 0.29
C PRO A 95 9.54 28.56 -0.68
N ILE A 96 8.84 28.68 -1.81
CA ILE A 96 9.00 27.73 -2.92
C ILE A 96 10.35 28.04 -3.60
N PRO A 97 11.23 27.05 -3.84
CA PRO A 97 12.48 27.28 -4.54
C PRO A 97 12.26 27.87 -5.94
N SER A 98 13.21 28.69 -6.40
CA SER A 98 13.17 29.27 -7.74
C SER A 98 13.09 28.18 -8.81
N GLY A 99 12.25 28.37 -9.83
CA GLY A 99 12.03 27.40 -10.91
C GLY A 99 11.13 26.21 -10.55
N VAL A 100 10.69 26.07 -9.29
CA VAL A 100 9.78 24.99 -8.87
C VAL A 100 8.32 25.48 -8.92
N GLY A 101 7.48 24.73 -9.63
CA GLY A 101 6.04 25.00 -9.68
C GLY A 101 5.36 24.78 -8.32
N LYS A 102 4.37 25.62 -8.01
CA LYS A 102 3.57 25.50 -6.78
C LYS A 102 2.78 24.19 -6.75
N ARG A 103 2.91 23.41 -5.66
CA ARG A 103 2.08 22.24 -5.41
C ARG A 103 0.62 22.66 -5.17
N PRO A 104 -0.36 22.12 -5.93
CA PRO A 104 -1.77 22.41 -5.67
C PRO A 104 -2.21 21.87 -4.30
N TYR A 105 -3.08 22.63 -3.61
CA TYR A 105 -3.60 22.20 -2.31
C TYR A 105 -4.63 21.08 -2.46
N LEU A 106 -4.36 19.93 -1.83
CA LEU A 106 -5.13 18.71 -1.99
C LEU A 106 -6.64 18.87 -1.71
N TYR A 107 -6.97 19.55 -0.61
CA TYR A 107 -8.35 19.71 -0.13
C TYR A 107 -9.00 21.02 -0.55
N LYS A 108 -8.31 21.86 -1.32
CA LYS A 108 -8.94 23.06 -1.90
C LYS A 108 -9.77 22.62 -3.11
N PRO A 109 -11.11 22.84 -3.12
CA PRO A 109 -11.94 22.42 -4.23
C PRO A 109 -11.47 23.01 -5.56
N GLY A 110 -11.34 22.15 -6.58
CA GLY A 110 -11.08 22.56 -7.96
C GLY A 110 -12.33 23.11 -8.66
N LYS A 111 -12.18 23.46 -9.95
CA LYS A 111 -13.31 23.88 -10.81
C LYS A 111 -14.24 22.72 -11.18
N LYS A 112 -13.72 21.49 -11.22
CA LYS A 112 -14.48 20.28 -11.57
C LYS A 112 -15.25 19.79 -10.34
N LYS A 113 -16.38 19.13 -10.58
CA LYS A 113 -17.19 18.49 -9.53
C LYS A 113 -16.39 17.36 -8.88
N SER A 114 -16.29 17.37 -7.56
CA SER A 114 -15.62 16.29 -6.81
C SER A 114 -16.49 15.03 -6.71
N SER A 115 -15.85 13.87 -6.68
CA SER A 115 -16.51 12.58 -6.49
C SER A 115 -17.09 12.45 -5.08
N ASN A 116 -18.08 11.57 -4.91
CA ASN A 116 -18.66 11.30 -3.60
C ASN A 116 -17.64 10.66 -2.65
N LEU A 117 -16.76 9.81 -3.17
CA LEU A 117 -15.69 9.20 -2.42
C LEU A 117 -14.69 10.25 -1.88
N PHE A 118 -14.30 11.24 -2.67
CA PHE A 118 -13.48 12.34 -2.19
C PHE A 118 -14.16 13.12 -1.06
N LYS A 119 -15.46 13.43 -1.21
CA LYS A 119 -16.23 14.14 -0.17
C LYS A 119 -16.30 13.37 1.15
N GLN A 120 -16.18 12.04 1.15
CA GLN A 120 -16.14 11.27 2.40
C GLN A 120 -14.92 11.61 3.26
N LEU A 121 -13.82 12.10 2.67
CA LEU A 121 -12.61 12.47 3.41
C LEU A 121 -12.81 13.68 4.34
N SER A 122 -13.82 14.52 4.09
CA SER A 122 -14.14 15.65 4.99
C SER A 122 -14.95 15.24 6.23
N THR A 123 -15.35 13.97 6.33
CA THR A 123 -16.11 13.48 7.49
C THR A 123 -15.19 13.17 8.66
N LYS A 124 -15.65 13.41 9.89
CA LYS A 124 -14.84 13.16 11.10
C LYS A 124 -14.34 11.71 11.21
N ARG A 125 -15.14 10.73 10.77
CA ARG A 125 -14.73 9.32 10.72
C ARG A 125 -13.56 9.02 9.77
N ARG A 126 -13.20 9.94 8.86
CA ARG A 126 -12.10 9.82 7.88
C ARG A 126 -10.95 10.78 8.14
N GLU A 127 -11.00 11.58 9.20
CA GLU A 127 -10.03 12.64 9.48
C GLU A 127 -8.59 12.13 9.53
N MET A 128 -8.33 11.01 10.25
CA MET A 128 -7.00 10.38 10.30
C MET A 128 -6.50 9.96 8.91
N ALA A 129 -7.38 9.34 8.11
CA ALA A 129 -7.04 8.94 6.75
C ALA A 129 -6.77 10.16 5.86
N ALA A 130 -7.59 11.20 5.95
CA ALA A 130 -7.39 12.45 5.20
C ALA A 130 -6.08 13.13 5.59
N TRP A 131 -5.76 13.19 6.88
CA TRP A 131 -4.48 13.73 7.32
C TRP A 131 -3.30 12.96 6.71
N MET A 132 -3.32 11.63 6.78
CA MET A 132 -2.26 10.78 6.25
C MET A 132 -2.12 10.88 4.72
N ILE A 133 -3.24 10.86 4.00
CA ILE A 133 -3.25 11.06 2.54
C ILE A 133 -2.64 12.41 2.18
N GLY A 134 -3.03 13.48 2.89
CA GLY A 134 -2.46 14.81 2.70
C GLY A 134 -0.96 14.83 2.96
N TYR A 135 -0.52 14.22 4.06
CA TYR A 135 0.89 14.11 4.42
C TYR A 135 1.71 13.46 3.31
N LEU A 136 1.28 12.30 2.81
CA LEU A 136 1.95 11.55 1.75
C LEU A 136 1.93 12.28 0.40
N TYR A 137 0.83 12.96 0.06
CA TYR A 137 0.77 13.77 -1.17
C TYR A 137 1.81 14.89 -1.17
N TYR A 138 2.01 15.54 -0.02
CA TYR A 138 3.04 16.58 0.12
C TYR A 138 4.46 16.02 0.28
N ALA A 139 4.61 14.71 0.45
CA ALA A 139 5.87 13.97 0.43
C ALA A 139 6.23 13.39 -0.95
N LEU A 140 5.29 13.31 -1.90
CA LEU A 140 5.57 12.82 -3.24
C LEU A 140 6.66 13.68 -3.93
N PRO A 141 7.69 13.07 -4.56
CA PRO A 141 8.77 13.81 -5.18
C PRO A 141 8.28 14.79 -6.24
N LYS A 142 7.49 14.32 -7.21
CA LYS A 142 7.08 15.11 -8.37
C LYS A 142 5.81 14.55 -9.04
N PRO A 143 4.64 14.58 -8.36
CA PRO A 143 3.38 14.19 -8.98
C PRO A 143 3.05 15.11 -10.15
N ASP A 144 2.35 14.53 -11.13
CA ASP A 144 1.95 15.22 -12.35
C ASP A 144 0.90 16.32 -12.08
N ALA A 145 0.70 17.19 -13.07
CA ALA A 145 -0.19 18.36 -12.94
C ALA A 145 -1.68 17.99 -12.77
N ASN A 146 -2.10 16.80 -13.22
CA ASN A 146 -3.47 16.30 -13.12
C ASN A 146 -3.74 15.56 -11.81
N TRP A 147 -2.72 15.31 -10.99
CA TRP A 147 -2.83 14.51 -9.76
C TRP A 147 -3.97 14.97 -8.85
N VAL A 148 -4.07 16.26 -8.51
CA VAL A 148 -5.14 16.78 -7.64
C VAL A 148 -6.51 16.72 -8.31
N PRO A 149 -6.71 17.20 -9.55
CA PRO A 149 -7.96 16.99 -10.27
C PRO A 149 -8.42 15.52 -10.33
N ASP A 150 -7.48 14.59 -10.51
CA ASP A 150 -7.75 13.15 -10.56
C ASP A 150 -8.15 12.61 -9.19
N PHE A 151 -7.42 12.98 -8.14
CA PHE A 151 -7.70 12.57 -6.77
C PHE A 151 -9.05 13.11 -6.26
N GLN A 152 -9.39 14.35 -6.61
CA GLN A 152 -10.69 14.95 -6.26
C GLN A 152 -11.85 14.39 -7.09
N GLY A 153 -11.55 13.83 -8.26
CA GLY A 153 -12.52 13.34 -9.23
C GLY A 153 -12.72 11.82 -9.16
N GLU A 154 -12.92 11.23 -10.34
CA GLU A 154 -13.26 9.81 -10.52
C GLU A 154 -12.02 8.89 -10.51
N ASN A 155 -10.80 9.44 -10.52
CA ASN A 155 -9.53 8.69 -10.53
C ASN A 155 -8.89 8.59 -9.13
N LEU A 156 -9.70 8.79 -8.07
CA LEU A 156 -9.23 8.79 -6.68
C LEU A 156 -8.50 7.49 -6.32
N HIS A 157 -9.00 6.34 -6.74
CA HIS A 157 -8.38 5.04 -6.45
C HIS A 157 -6.98 4.90 -7.03
N THR A 158 -6.76 5.38 -8.26
CA THR A 158 -5.43 5.38 -8.89
C THR A 158 -4.45 6.23 -8.08
N ARG A 159 -4.88 7.42 -7.66
CA ARG A 159 -4.02 8.32 -6.88
C ARG A 159 -3.81 7.85 -5.43
N LEU A 160 -4.77 7.15 -4.83
CA LEU A 160 -4.55 6.44 -3.55
C LEU A 160 -3.51 5.33 -3.70
N TRP A 161 -3.53 4.60 -4.81
CA TRP A 161 -2.59 3.51 -5.04
C TRP A 161 -1.15 4.02 -5.14
N GLU A 162 -0.92 5.12 -5.85
CA GLU A 162 0.37 5.81 -5.88
C GLU A 162 0.87 6.22 -4.48
N LEU A 163 -0.01 6.75 -3.62
CA LEU A 163 0.38 7.13 -2.25
C LEU A 163 0.70 5.91 -1.37
N HIS A 164 -0.06 4.82 -1.53
CA HIS A 164 0.21 3.59 -0.79
C HIS A 164 1.55 3.00 -1.21
N LEU A 165 1.85 2.94 -2.51
CA LEU A 165 3.15 2.52 -3.02
C LEU A 165 4.30 3.39 -2.50
N LEU A 166 4.16 4.72 -2.55
CA LEU A 166 5.15 5.63 -1.96
C LEU A 166 5.42 5.29 -0.49
N ALA A 167 4.36 5.09 0.29
CA ALA A 167 4.48 4.78 1.71
C ALA A 167 5.21 3.44 1.94
N CYS A 168 4.86 2.39 1.18
CA CYS A 168 5.58 1.10 1.23
C CYS A 168 7.07 1.27 0.90
N PHE A 169 7.42 2.02 -0.14
CA PHE A 169 8.81 2.23 -0.52
C PHE A 169 9.60 3.00 0.55
N ARG A 170 9.02 4.08 1.08
CA ARG A 170 9.69 4.95 2.04
C ARG A 170 9.77 4.34 3.44
N GLU A 171 8.77 3.57 3.85
CA GLU A 171 8.82 2.78 5.10
C GLU A 171 10.00 1.81 5.05
N GLN A 172 10.22 1.14 3.92
CA GLN A 172 11.33 0.20 3.69
C GLN A 172 12.68 0.88 3.38
N GLY A 173 12.78 2.19 3.58
CA GLY A 173 14.03 2.92 3.40
C GLY A 173 14.51 3.04 1.95
N ARG A 174 13.59 3.07 0.98
CA ARG A 174 13.93 3.17 -0.44
C ARG A 174 13.93 4.61 -0.92
N HIS A 175 14.90 4.94 -1.77
CA HIS A 175 14.83 6.16 -2.54
C HIS A 175 13.74 6.04 -3.59
N VAL A 176 12.92 7.07 -3.74
CA VAL A 176 11.84 7.11 -4.74
C VAL A 176 12.01 8.37 -5.57
N SER A 177 12.05 8.21 -6.89
CA SER A 177 12.16 9.30 -7.85
C SER A 177 11.02 9.26 -8.86
N GLN A 178 10.64 10.45 -9.35
CA GLN A 178 9.58 10.67 -10.35
C GLN A 178 10.07 11.67 -11.40
N GLU A 179 11.31 11.51 -11.86
CA GLU A 179 11.93 12.46 -12.79
C GLU A 179 11.33 12.37 -14.20
N HIS A 180 10.87 11.16 -14.57
CA HIS A 180 10.21 10.84 -15.82
C HIS A 180 8.70 10.75 -15.63
N SER A 181 7.92 10.97 -16.69
CA SER A 181 6.45 10.89 -16.63
C SER A 181 5.92 9.47 -16.56
N SER A 182 6.71 8.48 -17.00
CA SER A 182 6.39 7.06 -16.94
C SER A 182 7.68 6.22 -17.04
N PRO A 183 7.79 5.07 -16.37
CA PRO A 183 6.89 4.58 -15.32
C PRO A 183 6.76 5.52 -14.11
N ASP A 184 5.67 5.40 -13.34
CA ASP A 184 5.33 6.33 -12.25
C ASP A 184 6.43 6.49 -11.17
N PHE A 185 7.21 5.44 -10.93
CA PHE A 185 8.29 5.44 -9.93
C PHE A 185 9.56 4.77 -10.46
N HIS A 186 10.71 5.35 -10.11
CA HIS A 186 11.97 4.64 -10.04
C HIS A 186 12.39 4.54 -8.58
N VAL A 187 12.58 3.29 -8.13
CA VAL A 187 12.84 2.94 -6.73
C VAL A 187 14.20 2.28 -6.63
N SER A 188 15.01 2.68 -5.66
CA SER A 188 16.33 2.09 -5.43
C SER A 188 16.66 1.94 -3.95
N ASN A 189 17.49 0.95 -3.63
CA ASN A 189 18.10 0.82 -2.31
C ASN A 189 19.54 1.37 -2.29
N ARG A 190 20.16 1.36 -1.10
CA ARG A 190 21.53 1.86 -0.90
C ARG A 190 22.61 0.93 -1.47
N MET A 191 22.27 -0.33 -1.76
CA MET A 191 23.17 -1.33 -2.34
C MET A 191 23.23 -1.26 -3.88
N GLY A 192 22.46 -0.36 -4.50
CA GLY A 192 22.44 -0.17 -5.94
C GLY A 192 21.39 -1.00 -6.69
N GLU A 193 20.59 -1.82 -5.99
CA GLU A 193 19.45 -2.48 -6.63
C GLU A 193 18.35 -1.46 -6.91
N SER A 194 17.73 -1.54 -8.08
CA SER A 194 16.65 -0.65 -8.50
C SER A 194 15.63 -1.33 -9.40
N ALA A 195 14.45 -0.70 -9.50
CA ALA A 195 13.41 -1.08 -10.44
C ALA A 195 12.56 0.12 -10.86
N TRP A 196 12.05 0.07 -12.09
CA TRP A 196 10.99 0.94 -12.56
C TRP A 196 9.62 0.31 -12.30
N ILE A 197 8.68 1.09 -11.78
CA ILE A 197 7.36 0.60 -11.35
C ILE A 197 6.28 1.51 -11.91
N GLU A 198 5.37 0.95 -12.70
CA GLU A 198 4.16 1.63 -13.18
C GLU A 198 2.98 1.24 -12.30
N ALA A 199 2.28 2.23 -11.73
CA ALA A 199 1.08 2.01 -10.95
C ALA A 199 -0.15 1.92 -11.87
N VAL A 200 -1.01 0.93 -11.63
CA VAL A 200 -2.24 0.75 -12.39
C VAL A 200 -3.35 0.24 -11.48
N THR A 201 -4.59 0.62 -11.80
CA THR A 201 -5.76 0.06 -11.15
C THR A 201 -6.63 -0.69 -12.14
N THR A 202 -7.15 -1.82 -11.69
CA THR A 202 -8.25 -2.50 -12.36
C THR A 202 -9.55 -1.78 -12.02
N ASN A 203 -10.29 -1.32 -13.02
CA ASN A 203 -11.51 -0.51 -12.84
C ASN A 203 -12.74 -1.21 -13.45
N PRO A 204 -13.96 -0.89 -13.01
CA PRO A 204 -15.18 -1.50 -13.55
C PRO A 204 -15.40 -1.13 -15.03
N SER A 205 -16.12 -1.97 -15.79
CA SER A 205 -16.62 -1.56 -17.12
C SER A 205 -17.70 -0.48 -17.01
N LEU A 206 -18.63 -0.65 -16.06
CA LEU A 206 -19.66 0.34 -15.77
C LEU A 206 -19.31 1.03 -14.45
N ARG A 207 -19.18 2.35 -14.51
CA ARG A 207 -18.86 3.14 -13.32
C ARG A 207 -19.97 3.00 -12.28
N TYR A 208 -19.57 2.90 -11.02
CA TYR A 208 -20.46 2.91 -9.87
C TYR A 208 -19.84 3.72 -8.72
N ASP A 209 -20.64 4.10 -7.73
CA ASP A 209 -20.19 4.89 -6.59
C ASP A 209 -19.67 4.00 -5.47
N HIS A 210 -18.34 3.86 -5.41
CA HIS A 210 -17.64 3.10 -4.37
C HIS A 210 -17.99 3.54 -2.93
N ALA A 211 -18.50 4.76 -2.72
CA ALA A 211 -18.89 5.24 -1.40
C ALA A 211 -20.24 4.70 -0.93
N THR A 212 -21.12 4.29 -1.83
CA THR A 212 -22.54 3.99 -1.52
C THR A 212 -22.99 2.60 -1.97
N THR A 213 -22.28 1.95 -2.90
CA THR A 213 -22.60 0.58 -3.36
C THR A 213 -22.25 -0.48 -2.31
N TYR A 214 -23.09 -1.51 -2.17
CA TYR A 214 -22.83 -2.66 -1.30
C TYR A 214 -21.78 -3.59 -1.91
N ALA A 215 -20.95 -4.20 -1.05
CA ALA A 215 -19.97 -5.19 -1.52
C ALA A 215 -20.68 -6.42 -2.07
N GLU A 216 -20.34 -6.79 -3.30
CA GLU A 216 -20.82 -8.02 -3.91
C GLU A 216 -20.14 -9.21 -3.23
N PRO A 217 -20.87 -10.31 -2.99
CA PRO A 217 -20.26 -11.54 -2.54
C PRO A 217 -19.28 -12.05 -3.62
N PRO A 218 -18.23 -12.78 -3.22
CA PRO A 218 -17.39 -13.47 -4.19
C PRO A 218 -18.22 -14.46 -5.02
N PRO A 219 -17.79 -14.80 -6.24
CA PRO A 219 -18.37 -15.92 -6.98
C PRO A 219 -18.35 -17.20 -6.14
N SER A 220 -19.44 -17.97 -6.16
CA SER A 220 -19.57 -19.20 -5.35
C SER A 220 -18.71 -20.35 -5.86
N GLN A 221 -18.44 -20.40 -7.17
CA GLN A 221 -17.58 -21.41 -7.78
C GLN A 221 -16.13 -20.92 -7.85
N ALA A 222 -15.19 -21.74 -7.36
CA ALA A 222 -13.76 -21.45 -7.42
C ALA A 222 -13.26 -21.18 -8.85
N THR A 223 -13.78 -21.89 -9.84
CA THR A 223 -13.50 -21.68 -11.27
C THR A 223 -13.88 -20.27 -11.73
N GLU A 224 -15.05 -19.76 -11.35
CA GLU A 224 -15.47 -18.41 -11.70
C GLU A 224 -14.64 -17.36 -10.95
N GLN A 225 -14.35 -17.61 -9.67
CA GLN A 225 -13.49 -16.72 -8.87
C GLN A 225 -12.07 -16.62 -9.45
N CYS A 226 -11.52 -17.71 -9.99
CA CYS A 226 -10.15 -17.77 -10.49
C CYS A 226 -10.01 -17.42 -11.98
N LEU A 227 -11.02 -17.72 -12.81
CA LEU A 227 -10.90 -17.63 -14.27
C LEU A 227 -11.99 -16.76 -14.91
N GLY A 228 -12.94 -16.26 -14.12
CA GLY A 228 -14.09 -15.49 -14.58
C GLY A 228 -13.77 -14.03 -14.91
N GLU A 229 -14.71 -13.15 -14.61
CA GLU A 229 -14.60 -11.73 -14.98
C GLU A 229 -13.41 -11.01 -14.32
N ALA A 230 -13.06 -11.31 -13.06
CA ALA A 230 -11.91 -10.68 -12.39
C ALA A 230 -10.58 -10.97 -13.12
N ALA A 231 -10.37 -12.22 -13.56
CA ALA A 231 -9.17 -12.61 -14.31
C ALA A 231 -9.09 -11.88 -15.65
N LYS A 232 -10.22 -11.74 -16.36
CA LYS A 232 -10.30 -10.97 -17.62
C LYS A 232 -10.01 -9.49 -17.40
N ARG A 233 -10.42 -8.92 -16.26
CA ARG A 233 -10.11 -7.53 -15.90
C ARG A 233 -8.63 -7.31 -15.64
N TYR A 234 -8.00 -8.21 -14.89
CA TYR A 234 -6.54 -8.20 -14.71
C TYR A 234 -5.83 -8.31 -16.06
N ALA A 235 -6.23 -9.28 -16.91
CA ALA A 235 -5.65 -9.47 -18.23
C ALA A 235 -5.74 -8.22 -19.10
N GLY A 236 -6.92 -7.60 -19.20
CA GLY A 236 -7.09 -6.37 -19.96
C GLY A 236 -6.24 -5.22 -19.43
N THR A 237 -6.17 -5.05 -18.10
CA THR A 237 -5.40 -3.99 -17.44
C THR A 237 -3.90 -4.14 -17.68
N ILE A 238 -3.38 -5.35 -17.49
CA ILE A 238 -1.96 -5.69 -17.68
C ILE A 238 -1.58 -5.55 -19.16
N ASN A 239 -2.35 -6.16 -20.08
CA ASN A 239 -2.06 -6.09 -21.52
C ASN A 239 -2.08 -4.65 -22.05
N ASN A 240 -3.00 -3.81 -21.60
CA ASN A 240 -3.05 -2.40 -21.98
C ASN A 240 -1.78 -1.63 -21.57
N LYS A 241 -1.13 -2.03 -20.48
CA LYS A 241 0.15 -1.45 -20.04
C LYS A 241 1.35 -2.07 -20.77
N LEU A 242 1.32 -3.37 -21.05
CA LEU A 242 2.38 -4.04 -21.83
C LEU A 242 2.52 -3.45 -23.24
N ILE A 243 1.40 -3.10 -23.89
CA ILE A 243 1.40 -2.45 -25.23
C ILE A 243 2.12 -1.09 -25.21
N LYS A 244 2.29 -0.44 -24.06
CA LYS A 244 3.04 0.82 -23.93
C LYS A 244 4.55 0.65 -24.03
N ARG A 245 5.06 -0.59 -23.91
CA ARG A 245 6.48 -0.95 -24.06
C ARG A 245 7.41 -0.06 -23.24
N TYR A 246 7.08 0.16 -21.97
CA TYR A 246 7.88 1.02 -21.09
C TYR A 246 9.33 0.55 -20.93
N HIS A 247 9.61 -0.74 -21.09
CA HIS A 247 10.96 -1.32 -21.11
C HIS A 247 11.84 -0.78 -22.25
N GLU A 248 11.25 -0.21 -23.31
CA GLU A 248 12.00 0.40 -24.43
C GLU A 248 12.34 1.87 -24.20
N CYS A 249 11.79 2.50 -23.16
CA CYS A 249 12.12 3.86 -22.81
C CYS A 249 13.63 3.96 -22.50
N PRO A 250 14.35 5.01 -22.98
CA PRO A 250 15.79 5.13 -22.77
C PRO A 250 16.24 5.02 -21.31
N HIS A 251 15.41 5.48 -20.36
CA HIS A 251 15.69 5.44 -18.93
C HIS A 251 15.34 4.11 -18.24
N VAL A 252 14.62 3.20 -18.91
CA VAL A 252 14.19 1.89 -18.37
C VAL A 252 14.93 0.73 -19.04
N SER A 253 15.34 0.89 -20.29
CA SER A 253 16.00 -0.17 -21.07
C SER A 253 17.19 -0.77 -20.32
N GLY A 254 17.24 -2.11 -20.27
CA GLY A 254 18.28 -2.85 -19.55
C GLY A 254 18.07 -2.97 -18.03
N GLN A 255 16.95 -2.50 -17.48
CA GLN A 255 16.67 -2.48 -16.04
C GLN A 255 15.38 -3.25 -15.69
N PRO A 256 15.24 -3.70 -14.42
CA PRO A 256 14.00 -4.32 -13.96
C PRO A 256 12.79 -3.38 -14.08
N PHE A 257 11.69 -3.91 -14.60
CA PHE A 257 10.43 -3.21 -14.78
C PHE A 257 9.25 -4.03 -14.22
N ALA A 258 8.42 -3.42 -13.39
CA ALA A 258 7.25 -4.06 -12.80
C ALA A 258 5.97 -3.23 -12.99
N LEU A 259 4.83 -3.92 -13.03
CA LEU A 259 3.51 -3.28 -12.89
C LEU A 259 3.02 -3.47 -11.46
N ALA A 260 2.66 -2.38 -10.79
CA ALA A 260 2.01 -2.41 -9.49
C ALA A 260 0.50 -2.26 -9.67
N ILE A 261 -0.28 -3.28 -9.32
CA ILE A 261 -1.71 -3.36 -9.57
C ILE A 261 -2.53 -3.44 -8.28
N ALA A 262 -3.55 -2.60 -8.19
CA ALA A 262 -4.59 -2.69 -7.17
C ALA A 262 -5.97 -2.83 -7.83
N ASP A 263 -6.86 -3.61 -7.22
CA ASP A 263 -8.14 -3.96 -7.82
C ASP A 263 -9.30 -3.15 -7.24
N PHE A 264 -10.01 -2.43 -8.11
CA PHE A 264 -11.23 -1.70 -7.80
C PHE A 264 -12.34 -2.02 -8.81
N HIS A 265 -12.28 -3.17 -9.50
CA HIS A 265 -13.21 -3.45 -10.60
C HIS A 265 -14.64 -3.74 -10.17
N ALA A 266 -14.82 -4.24 -8.94
CA ALA A 266 -16.13 -4.51 -8.33
C ALA A 266 -16.09 -4.19 -6.83
N GLN A 267 -17.25 -3.96 -6.22
CA GLN A 267 -17.31 -3.50 -4.84
C GLN A 267 -16.88 -4.65 -3.90
N GLY A 268 -15.79 -4.45 -3.17
CA GLY A 268 -15.20 -5.51 -2.33
C GLY A 268 -14.30 -6.48 -3.09
N SER A 269 -14.07 -6.30 -4.39
CA SER A 269 -13.19 -7.13 -5.24
C SER A 269 -11.82 -7.40 -4.64
N MET A 270 -11.21 -6.38 -4.01
CA MET A 270 -9.96 -6.50 -3.25
C MET A 270 -9.94 -7.72 -2.31
N THR A 271 -11.07 -8.07 -1.69
CA THR A 271 -11.13 -9.16 -0.71
C THR A 271 -11.24 -10.56 -1.30
N TRP A 272 -11.44 -10.69 -2.62
CA TRP A 272 -11.73 -11.98 -3.24
C TRP A 272 -11.12 -12.22 -4.62
N SER A 273 -10.61 -11.19 -5.31
CA SER A 273 -10.13 -11.32 -6.70
C SER A 273 -8.67 -11.78 -6.83
N ARG A 274 -7.90 -11.77 -5.73
CA ARG A 274 -6.50 -12.20 -5.70
C ARG A 274 -6.23 -13.55 -6.38
N PRO A 275 -7.01 -14.63 -6.16
CA PRO A 275 -6.81 -15.90 -6.87
C PRO A 275 -6.90 -15.78 -8.39
N ALA A 276 -7.71 -14.85 -8.91
CA ALA A 276 -7.84 -14.61 -10.34
C ALA A 276 -6.56 -14.05 -10.96
N LEU A 277 -5.88 -13.15 -10.24
CA LEU A 277 -4.59 -12.62 -10.66
C LEU A 277 -3.56 -13.75 -10.74
N ILE A 278 -3.42 -14.55 -9.69
CA ILE A 278 -2.47 -15.68 -9.65
C ILE A 278 -2.72 -16.64 -10.81
N SER A 279 -3.99 -16.98 -11.05
CA SER A 279 -4.40 -17.87 -12.14
C SER A 279 -4.04 -17.33 -13.52
N TYR A 280 -4.26 -16.04 -13.73
CA TYR A 280 -3.89 -15.38 -14.97
C TYR A 280 -2.36 -15.33 -15.16
N LEU A 281 -1.59 -15.07 -14.10
CA LEU A 281 -0.14 -14.97 -14.19
C LEU A 281 0.53 -16.32 -14.47
N TYR A 282 0.17 -17.37 -13.74
CA TYR A 282 0.90 -18.64 -13.78
C TYR A 282 0.17 -19.77 -14.51
N GLY A 283 -1.08 -19.57 -14.95
CA GLY A 283 -1.80 -20.57 -15.74
C GLY A 283 -2.26 -21.78 -14.92
N PHE A 284 -2.51 -21.60 -13.63
CA PHE A 284 -3.14 -22.62 -12.78
C PHE A 284 -3.84 -22.00 -11.58
N TYR A 285 -4.77 -22.73 -10.97
CA TYR A 285 -5.36 -22.38 -9.68
C TYR A 285 -5.39 -23.59 -8.75
N ALA A 286 -5.55 -23.35 -7.45
CA ALA A 286 -5.67 -24.40 -6.44
C ALA A 286 -7.15 -24.70 -6.16
N THR A 287 -7.48 -25.97 -5.98
CA THR A 287 -8.78 -26.45 -5.50
C THR A 287 -8.58 -27.48 -4.40
N VAL A 288 -9.61 -27.72 -3.59
CA VAL A 288 -9.57 -28.78 -2.57
C VAL A 288 -10.12 -30.05 -3.18
N HIS A 289 -9.36 -31.14 -3.09
CA HIS A 289 -9.82 -32.49 -3.38
C HIS A 289 -10.00 -33.25 -2.07
N GLU A 290 -11.07 -34.03 -1.99
CA GLU A 290 -11.31 -34.94 -0.88
C GLU A 290 -11.14 -36.38 -1.38
N ASN A 291 -10.22 -37.11 -0.76
CA ASN A 291 -10.01 -38.53 -1.01
C ASN A 291 -10.04 -39.28 0.31
N GLU A 292 -10.92 -40.28 0.43
CA GLU A 292 -11.10 -41.08 1.65
C GLU A 292 -11.32 -40.22 2.93
N GLY A 293 -11.98 -39.07 2.80
CA GLY A 293 -12.23 -38.11 3.90
C GLY A 293 -11.05 -37.19 4.23
N ILE A 294 -9.91 -37.33 3.54
CA ILE A 294 -8.74 -36.45 3.66
C ILE A 294 -8.83 -35.37 2.59
N LYS A 295 -8.90 -34.11 3.04
CA LYS A 295 -8.87 -32.95 2.14
C LYS A 295 -7.43 -32.55 1.86
N THR A 296 -7.10 -32.32 0.60
CA THR A 296 -5.78 -31.87 0.14
C THR A 296 -5.93 -30.81 -0.94
N ALA A 297 -4.97 -29.90 -1.04
CA ALA A 297 -4.92 -28.95 -2.15
C ALA A 297 -4.42 -29.67 -3.42
N ALA A 298 -5.10 -29.45 -4.54
CA ALA A 298 -4.62 -29.87 -5.86
C ALA A 298 -4.57 -28.69 -6.83
N ARG A 299 -3.60 -28.77 -7.74
CA ARG A 299 -3.39 -27.80 -8.81
C ARG A 299 -4.21 -28.18 -10.04
N VAL A 300 -4.92 -27.20 -10.60
CA VAL A 300 -5.62 -27.33 -11.89
C VAL A 300 -4.95 -26.39 -12.89
N ASN A 301 -4.33 -26.97 -13.93
CA ASN A 301 -3.72 -26.21 -15.01
C ASN A 301 -4.78 -25.64 -15.97
N VAL A 302 -4.56 -24.41 -16.43
CA VAL A 302 -5.48 -23.68 -17.29
C VAL A 302 -4.72 -22.98 -18.41
N SER A 303 -5.24 -23.07 -19.64
CA SER A 303 -4.64 -22.40 -20.80
C SER A 303 -5.38 -21.13 -21.20
N HIS A 304 -6.66 -21.01 -20.85
CA HIS A 304 -7.53 -19.89 -21.23
C HIS A 304 -8.49 -19.53 -20.11
N LEU A 305 -8.97 -18.28 -20.11
CA LEU A 305 -9.95 -17.81 -19.14
C LEU A 305 -11.33 -18.46 -19.35
N LEU A 306 -12.18 -18.40 -18.33
CA LEU A 306 -13.56 -18.87 -18.40
C LEU A 306 -14.45 -17.83 -19.08
N SER A 307 -14.28 -16.56 -18.73
CA SER A 307 -15.07 -15.41 -19.22
C SER A 307 -14.76 -15.01 -20.67
N ASP A 308 -13.59 -15.40 -21.19
CA ASP A 308 -13.20 -15.19 -22.58
C ASP A 308 -12.15 -16.23 -23.02
N LYS A 309 -12.56 -17.15 -23.90
CA LYS A 309 -11.69 -18.22 -24.39
C LYS A 309 -10.61 -17.74 -25.35
N ALA A 310 -10.65 -16.50 -25.84
CA ALA A 310 -9.57 -15.93 -26.65
C ALA A 310 -8.39 -15.45 -25.78
N ILE A 311 -8.60 -15.24 -24.48
CA ILE A 311 -7.55 -14.76 -23.57
C ILE A 311 -6.82 -15.96 -22.98
N ARG A 312 -5.52 -16.07 -23.31
CA ARG A 312 -4.62 -17.07 -22.73
C ARG A 312 -4.30 -16.74 -21.26
N ALA A 313 -4.36 -17.75 -20.41
CA ALA A 313 -3.79 -17.68 -19.06
C ALA A 313 -2.30 -18.04 -19.10
N GLY A 314 -1.57 -17.73 -18.03
CA GLY A 314 -0.14 -18.03 -17.93
C GLY A 314 0.75 -16.96 -18.56
N LEU A 315 0.54 -15.69 -18.18
CA LEU A 315 1.37 -14.55 -18.62
C LEU A 315 2.89 -14.82 -18.45
N PHE A 316 3.25 -15.56 -17.39
CA PHE A 316 4.62 -15.88 -16.98
C PHE A 316 5.06 -17.31 -17.36
N VAL A 317 4.31 -18.04 -18.19
CA VAL A 317 4.60 -19.46 -18.47
C VAL A 317 5.56 -19.69 -19.63
N ASN A 318 5.49 -18.88 -20.71
CA ASN A 318 6.17 -19.20 -21.98
C ASN A 318 7.26 -18.18 -22.38
N GLY A 319 7.66 -17.28 -21.48
CA GLY A 319 8.69 -16.26 -21.76
C GLY A 319 8.29 -15.14 -22.74
N GLU A 320 7.07 -15.13 -23.26
CA GLU A 320 6.57 -14.09 -24.20
C GLU A 320 6.59 -12.67 -23.61
N ASN A 321 6.59 -12.54 -22.28
CA ASN A 321 6.58 -11.26 -21.54
C ASN A 321 7.85 -11.09 -20.67
N ASN A 322 9.00 -11.56 -21.15
CA ASN A 322 10.28 -11.50 -20.43
C ASN A 322 10.77 -10.08 -20.11
N ASP A 323 10.26 -9.04 -20.77
CA ASP A 323 10.56 -7.64 -20.43
C ASP A 323 9.81 -7.12 -19.19
N LEU A 324 8.83 -7.88 -18.68
CA LEU A 324 8.16 -7.61 -17.41
C LEU A 324 8.79 -8.47 -16.31
N SER A 325 9.41 -7.83 -15.33
CA SER A 325 10.12 -8.49 -14.23
C SER A 325 9.18 -9.12 -13.20
N ALA A 326 8.10 -8.42 -12.84
CA ALA A 326 7.17 -8.85 -11.80
C ALA A 326 5.84 -8.09 -11.87
N ILE A 327 4.83 -8.63 -11.18
CA ILE A 327 3.62 -7.92 -10.79
C ILE A 327 3.65 -7.67 -9.28
N ILE A 328 3.52 -6.41 -8.87
CA ILE A 328 3.32 -6.03 -7.46
C ILE A 328 1.82 -5.89 -7.23
N PHE A 329 1.28 -6.47 -6.16
CA PHE A 329 -0.15 -6.47 -5.87
C PHE A 329 -0.41 -6.08 -4.42
N SER A 330 -1.56 -5.43 -4.17
CA SER A 330 -2.10 -5.35 -2.83
C SER A 330 -3.62 -5.38 -2.83
N ASN A 331 -4.19 -6.15 -1.91
CA ASN A 331 -5.61 -6.10 -1.56
C ASN A 331 -5.92 -5.10 -0.42
N GLY A 332 -4.93 -4.35 0.07
CA GLY A 332 -5.04 -3.47 1.22
C GLY A 332 -5.31 -2.00 0.89
N CYS A 333 -5.07 -1.57 -0.35
CA CYS A 333 -5.17 -0.15 -0.77
C CYS A 333 -6.59 0.42 -0.65
N SER A 334 -6.87 1.07 0.47
CA SER A 334 -8.18 1.65 0.79
C SER A 334 -8.01 2.91 1.63
N ILE A 335 -8.98 3.82 1.63
CA ILE A 335 -8.98 4.98 2.54
C ILE A 335 -8.79 4.54 4.00
N GLN A 336 -9.34 3.39 4.36
CA GLN A 336 -9.22 2.79 5.69
C GLN A 336 -7.76 2.48 6.04
N LYS A 337 -6.94 1.95 5.11
CA LYS A 337 -5.51 1.67 5.34
C LYS A 337 -4.77 2.88 5.90
N PHE A 338 -4.91 4.03 5.23
CA PHE A 338 -4.28 5.30 5.65
C PHE A 338 -4.69 5.71 7.07
N GLY A 339 -5.96 5.47 7.43
CA GLY A 339 -6.45 5.73 8.79
C GLY A 339 -5.95 4.72 9.82
N ARG A 340 -5.91 3.42 9.47
CA ARG A 340 -5.49 2.35 10.38
C ARG A 340 -4.01 2.42 10.75
N VAL A 341 -3.15 2.64 9.75
CA VAL A 341 -1.70 2.79 10.00
C VAL A 341 -1.47 3.91 11.01
N LEU A 342 -2.06 5.09 10.77
CA LEU A 342 -1.96 6.22 11.71
C LEU A 342 -2.55 5.90 13.09
N ALA A 343 -3.74 5.29 13.15
CA ALA A 343 -4.39 4.97 14.41
C ALA A 343 -3.58 3.97 15.25
N SER A 344 -3.03 2.93 14.61
CA SER A 344 -2.20 1.91 15.27
C SER A 344 -0.86 2.48 15.76
N ALA A 345 -0.27 3.43 15.03
CA ALA A 345 0.97 4.11 15.41
C ALA A 345 0.76 5.15 16.52
N ALA A 346 -0.24 6.03 16.38
CA ALA A 346 -0.47 7.15 17.30
C ALA A 346 -1.16 6.72 18.60
N ARG A 347 -1.90 5.60 18.59
CA ARG A 347 -2.79 5.16 19.70
C ARG A 347 -3.83 6.20 20.10
N THR A 348 -4.16 7.12 19.20
CA THR A 348 -5.12 8.21 19.45
C THR A 348 -6.47 7.90 18.80
N GLY A 349 -7.55 8.16 19.54
CA GLY A 349 -8.90 8.16 18.99
C GLY A 349 -9.34 9.58 18.60
N ASN A 350 -10.12 9.70 17.52
CA ASN A 350 -10.82 10.94 17.15
C ASN A 350 -12.33 10.86 17.45
N GLY A 351 -12.70 10.08 18.48
CA GLY A 351 -14.08 9.71 18.79
C GLY A 351 -14.62 8.54 17.95
N TYR A 352 -13.78 7.92 17.12
CA TYR A 352 -14.09 6.72 16.35
C TYR A 352 -13.14 5.57 16.68
N ARG A 353 -13.66 4.36 16.56
CA ARG A 353 -12.94 3.09 16.60
C ARG A 353 -12.79 2.54 15.19
N MET A 354 -11.63 1.99 14.87
CA MET A 354 -11.42 1.21 13.66
C MET A 354 -11.18 -0.25 14.04
N THR A 355 -12.08 -1.13 13.60
CA THR A 355 -11.96 -2.58 13.79
C THR A 355 -11.64 -3.22 12.45
N ARG A 356 -10.52 -3.94 12.38
CA ARG A 356 -10.10 -4.70 11.22
C ARG A 356 -10.47 -6.16 11.41
N PHE A 357 -11.11 -6.75 10.40
CA PHE A 357 -11.54 -8.14 10.44
C PHE A 357 -11.33 -8.81 9.09
N GLY A 358 -11.13 -10.13 9.08
CA GLY A 358 -10.81 -10.87 7.86
C GLY A 358 -10.15 -12.21 8.14
N LYS A 359 -9.28 -12.63 7.23
CA LYS A 359 -8.56 -13.90 7.30
C LYS A 359 -7.03 -13.71 7.29
N ILE A 360 -6.35 -14.38 8.20
CA ILE A 360 -4.88 -14.50 8.29
C ILE A 360 -4.48 -15.89 7.81
N LEU A 361 -3.46 -15.98 6.96
CA LEU A 361 -2.95 -17.25 6.46
C LEU A 361 -2.54 -18.18 7.62
N ASP A 362 -3.01 -19.41 7.60
CA ASP A 362 -2.45 -20.49 8.42
C ASP A 362 -1.26 -21.11 7.66
N ARG A 363 -0.08 -21.07 8.26
CA ARG A 363 1.16 -21.64 7.69
C ARG A 363 1.43 -23.07 8.12
N THR A 364 0.54 -23.67 8.93
CA THR A 364 0.66 -25.07 9.31
C THR A 364 0.67 -25.93 8.03
N PRO A 365 1.68 -26.80 7.82
CA PRO A 365 1.73 -27.65 6.64
C PRO A 365 0.44 -28.45 6.47
N GLY A 366 -0.18 -28.35 5.29
CA GLY A 366 -1.46 -29.00 4.99
C GLY A 366 -2.71 -28.23 5.44
N ALA A 367 -2.57 -27.05 6.05
CA ALA A 367 -3.70 -26.17 6.31
C ALA A 367 -4.38 -25.75 5.00
N LEU A 368 -5.69 -25.91 4.94
CA LEU A 368 -6.53 -25.52 3.79
C LEU A 368 -7.39 -24.29 4.08
N GLU A 369 -7.48 -23.93 5.37
CA GLU A 369 -8.31 -22.83 5.85
C GLU A 369 -7.44 -21.82 6.58
N ALA A 370 -7.88 -20.56 6.53
CA ALA A 370 -7.21 -19.45 7.18
C ALA A 370 -7.93 -19.04 8.47
N PHE A 371 -7.20 -18.49 9.43
CA PHE A 371 -7.74 -18.03 10.71
C PHE A 371 -8.58 -16.76 10.52
N ASP A 372 -9.77 -16.75 11.11
CA ASP A 372 -10.56 -15.52 11.20
C ASP A 372 -10.06 -14.62 12.33
N PHE A 373 -10.08 -13.31 12.09
CA PHE A 373 -9.73 -12.31 13.12
C PHE A 373 -10.69 -11.12 13.08
N CYS A 374 -10.82 -10.45 14.23
CA CYS A 374 -11.58 -9.21 14.37
C CYS A 374 -10.99 -8.39 15.54
N LEU A 375 -10.16 -7.39 15.23
CA LEU A 375 -9.37 -6.66 16.21
C LEU A 375 -9.52 -5.15 16.06
N ASP A 376 -9.57 -4.44 17.20
CA ASP A 376 -9.41 -2.98 17.24
C ASP A 376 -7.95 -2.64 16.89
N VAL A 377 -7.74 -1.77 15.91
CA VAL A 377 -6.38 -1.46 15.43
C VAL A 377 -5.50 -0.77 16.46
N THR A 378 -6.09 -0.26 17.54
CA THR A 378 -5.38 0.38 18.65
C THR A 378 -5.12 -0.56 19.81
N SER A 379 -5.66 -1.80 19.78
CA SER A 379 -5.43 -2.79 20.82
C SER A 379 -3.96 -3.25 20.84
N GLN A 380 -3.51 -3.72 22.01
CA GLN A 380 -2.16 -4.28 22.12
C GLN A 380 -2.05 -5.55 21.27
N GLU A 381 -3.07 -6.41 21.29
CA GLU A 381 -3.16 -7.63 20.47
C GLU A 381 -2.99 -7.37 18.96
N TYR A 382 -3.62 -6.32 18.42
CA TYR A 382 -3.43 -5.98 17.00
C TYR A 382 -2.02 -5.47 16.69
N ARG A 383 -1.44 -4.71 17.62
CA ARG A 383 -0.10 -4.13 17.46
C ARG A 383 0.99 -5.19 17.58
N ASP A 384 0.78 -6.19 18.43
CA ASP A 384 1.70 -7.33 18.62
C ASP A 384 1.76 -8.26 17.40
N LEU A 385 0.84 -8.12 16.43
CA LEU A 385 0.95 -8.79 15.13
C LEU A 385 2.15 -8.31 14.31
N TRP A 386 2.73 -7.15 14.66
CA TRP A 386 3.74 -6.45 13.86
C TRP A 386 4.99 -6.18 14.71
N PRO A 387 6.19 -6.55 14.24
CA PRO A 387 7.45 -6.31 14.96
C PRO A 387 7.68 -4.85 15.36
N GLN A 388 7.26 -3.89 14.52
CA GLN A 388 7.36 -2.45 14.76
C GLN A 388 6.29 -1.90 15.72
N GLY A 389 5.32 -2.71 16.13
CA GLY A 389 4.26 -2.34 17.07
C GLY A 389 3.16 -1.44 16.49
N TYR A 390 3.00 -1.41 15.17
CA TYR A 390 1.88 -0.79 14.43
C TYR A 390 1.74 -1.43 13.03
N GLU A 391 0.62 -1.22 12.34
CA GLU A 391 0.35 -1.82 11.03
C GLU A 391 1.34 -1.31 9.95
N PRO A 392 2.15 -2.18 9.31
CA PRO A 392 3.03 -1.78 8.20
C PRO A 392 2.23 -1.35 6.98
N TRP A 393 2.78 -0.45 6.17
CA TRP A 393 2.22 -0.16 4.84
C TRP A 393 2.28 -1.38 3.92
N SER A 394 3.32 -2.20 4.06
CA SER A 394 3.61 -3.44 3.31
C SER A 394 2.82 -4.68 3.76
N ALA A 395 1.98 -4.59 4.82
CA ALA A 395 1.30 -5.75 5.43
C ALA A 395 0.48 -6.64 4.48
N GLU A 396 0.03 -6.09 3.35
CA GLU A 396 -0.71 -6.82 2.31
C GLU A 396 -0.07 -6.68 0.92
N LEU A 397 1.22 -6.35 0.86
CA LEU A 397 1.94 -6.16 -0.40
C LEU A 397 2.54 -7.49 -0.84
N GLU A 398 2.33 -7.85 -2.10
CA GLU A 398 2.81 -9.09 -2.69
C GLU A 398 3.55 -8.79 -3.99
N VAL A 399 4.56 -9.60 -4.31
CA VAL A 399 5.33 -9.51 -5.55
C VAL A 399 5.32 -10.89 -6.22
N PHE A 400 4.65 -11.00 -7.36
CA PHE A 400 4.63 -12.19 -8.20
C PHE A 400 5.73 -12.07 -9.26
N HIS A 401 6.77 -12.90 -9.15
CA HIS A 401 7.95 -12.84 -10.02
C HIS A 401 7.71 -13.54 -11.36
N ASN A 402 8.21 -12.94 -12.44
CA ASN A 402 8.28 -13.61 -13.73
C ASN A 402 9.57 -14.47 -13.79
N PRO A 403 9.47 -15.81 -13.84
CA PRO A 403 10.64 -16.69 -13.89
C PRO A 403 11.44 -16.56 -15.18
N HIS A 404 10.87 -15.95 -16.22
CA HIS A 404 11.53 -15.72 -17.51
C HIS A 404 11.99 -14.27 -17.72
N ALA A 405 12.00 -13.44 -16.69
CA ALA A 405 12.39 -12.03 -16.81
C ALA A 405 13.83 -11.88 -17.33
N ASN A 406 14.04 -11.05 -18.36
CA ASN A 406 15.36 -10.64 -18.85
C ASN A 406 16.14 -9.90 -17.75
N HIS A 407 15.42 -9.10 -16.95
CA HIS A 407 15.92 -8.37 -15.80
C HIS A 407 15.04 -8.70 -14.59
N PRO A 408 15.36 -9.73 -13.79
CA PRO A 408 14.54 -10.14 -12.65
C PRO A 408 14.31 -9.01 -11.64
N PHE A 409 13.14 -8.99 -10.99
CA PHE A 409 12.84 -7.97 -9.99
C PHE A 409 13.66 -8.23 -8.73
N PRO A 410 14.55 -7.31 -8.31
CA PRO A 410 15.40 -7.52 -7.15
C PRO A 410 14.56 -7.50 -5.87
N LYS A 411 14.60 -8.58 -5.08
CA LYS A 411 13.88 -8.68 -3.80
C LYS A 411 14.26 -7.53 -2.85
N GLY A 412 15.51 -7.08 -2.87
CA GLY A 412 15.97 -5.97 -2.05
C GLY A 412 15.38 -4.60 -2.42
N VAL A 413 14.61 -4.45 -3.50
CA VAL A 413 13.80 -3.24 -3.73
C VAL A 413 12.55 -3.21 -2.83
N LEU A 414 11.93 -4.37 -2.53
CA LEU A 414 10.72 -4.49 -1.69
C LEU A 414 10.81 -5.71 -0.75
N PRO A 415 11.80 -5.79 0.15
CA PRO A 415 12.04 -6.99 0.94
C PRO A 415 10.91 -7.35 1.91
N GLU A 416 10.08 -6.39 2.32
CA GLU A 416 8.99 -6.64 3.26
C GLU A 416 7.70 -7.11 2.61
N ALA A 417 7.65 -7.21 1.28
CA ALA A 417 6.52 -7.81 0.59
C ALA A 417 6.54 -9.34 0.71
N THR A 418 5.38 -9.99 0.51
CA THR A 418 5.37 -11.43 0.24
C THR A 418 5.79 -11.69 -1.21
N HIS A 419 6.89 -12.39 -1.41
CA HIS A 419 7.38 -12.78 -2.73
C HIS A 419 6.87 -14.16 -3.12
N TRP A 420 6.40 -14.27 -4.36
CA TRP A 420 5.95 -15.51 -4.97
C TRP A 420 6.80 -15.82 -6.19
N THR A 421 7.48 -16.96 -6.16
CA THR A 421 8.37 -17.43 -7.24
C THR A 421 7.93 -18.81 -7.68
N LEU A 422 7.90 -19.07 -9.00
CA LEU A 422 7.60 -20.39 -9.53
C LEU A 422 8.91 -21.21 -9.63
N GLU A 423 9.04 -22.26 -8.83
CA GLU A 423 10.19 -23.17 -8.81
C GLU A 423 9.70 -24.62 -8.93
N CYS A 424 10.24 -25.41 -9.87
CA CYS A 424 9.87 -26.81 -10.05
C CYS A 424 8.35 -27.07 -10.13
N ASP A 425 7.62 -26.20 -10.84
CA ASP A 425 6.15 -26.23 -10.93
C ASP A 425 5.40 -26.01 -9.61
N GLU A 426 6.05 -25.43 -8.60
CA GLU A 426 5.43 -25.02 -7.34
C GLU A 426 5.63 -23.53 -7.10
N LEU A 427 4.56 -22.86 -6.63
CA LEU A 427 4.65 -21.45 -6.28
C LEU A 427 5.15 -21.33 -4.84
N GLN A 428 6.42 -20.99 -4.70
CA GLN A 428 7.06 -20.76 -3.42
C GLN A 428 6.64 -19.41 -2.85
N CYS A 429 6.33 -19.39 -1.55
CA CYS A 429 5.93 -18.19 -0.81
C CYS A 429 7.04 -17.82 0.16
N GLU A 430 7.62 -16.63 0.00
CA GLU A 430 8.56 -16.04 0.95
C GLU A 430 7.93 -14.78 1.54
N ALA A 431 7.57 -14.82 2.81
CA ALA A 431 6.97 -13.69 3.50
C ALA A 431 7.92 -13.11 4.54
N PHE A 432 8.01 -11.79 4.60
CA PHE A 432 8.79 -11.07 5.61
C PHE A 432 8.11 -11.12 6.98
N TYR A 433 6.82 -10.80 7.03
CA TYR A 433 6.04 -10.84 8.26
C TYR A 433 5.53 -12.25 8.56
N GLU A 434 5.54 -12.60 9.85
CA GLU A 434 4.87 -13.82 10.34
C GLU A 434 3.36 -13.74 10.05
N THR A 435 2.76 -12.60 10.36
CA THR A 435 1.36 -12.30 10.04
C THR A 435 1.19 -11.99 8.55
N GLN A 436 0.38 -12.78 7.84
CA GLN A 436 0.01 -12.51 6.45
C GLN A 436 -1.51 -12.41 6.28
N ILE A 437 -1.99 -11.21 5.97
CA ILE A 437 -3.43 -10.96 5.79
C ILE A 437 -3.85 -11.39 4.38
N LEU A 438 -4.66 -12.44 4.27
CA LEU A 438 -5.16 -12.91 2.98
C LEU A 438 -6.28 -12.06 2.41
N ARG A 439 -7.13 -11.54 3.28
CA ARG A 439 -8.20 -10.58 2.96
C ARG A 439 -8.67 -9.91 4.23
N SER A 440 -9.07 -8.64 4.15
CA SER A 440 -9.67 -7.97 5.30
C SER A 440 -10.56 -6.81 4.90
N ARG A 441 -11.41 -6.42 5.84
CA ARG A 441 -12.23 -5.22 5.80
C ARG A 441 -12.00 -4.42 7.07
N THR A 442 -12.46 -3.18 7.05
CA THR A 442 -12.37 -2.31 8.22
C THR A 442 -13.69 -1.62 8.44
N LEU A 443 -14.20 -1.78 9.66
CA LEU A 443 -15.37 -1.09 10.15
C LEU A 443 -14.92 0.12 10.96
N VAL A 444 -15.55 1.26 10.71
CA VAL A 444 -15.31 2.49 11.47
C VAL A 444 -16.61 2.87 12.18
N GLN A 445 -16.60 2.80 13.50
CA GLN A 445 -17.76 3.06 14.38
C GLN A 445 -17.45 4.21 15.33
N ARG A 446 -18.47 4.81 15.95
CA ARG A 446 -18.20 5.74 17.04
C ARG A 446 -17.62 4.94 18.20
N ALA A 447 -16.69 5.53 18.95
CA ALA A 447 -16.07 4.85 20.08
C ALA A 447 -17.10 4.48 21.17
N SER A 448 -18.23 5.21 21.24
CA SER A 448 -19.36 4.95 22.12
C SER A 448 -20.22 3.75 21.72
N ASP A 449 -20.13 3.30 20.47
CA ASP A 449 -20.93 2.18 19.98
C ASP A 449 -20.33 0.86 20.50
N THR A 450 -21.19 -0.15 20.69
CA THR A 450 -20.76 -1.49 21.08
C THR A 450 -19.73 -2.02 20.08
N PRO A 451 -18.54 -2.47 20.55
CA PRO A 451 -17.55 -3.06 19.66
C PRO A 451 -18.14 -4.26 18.92
N VAL A 452 -17.85 -4.35 17.62
CA VAL A 452 -18.18 -5.54 16.85
C VAL A 452 -17.25 -6.69 17.27
N SER A 453 -17.84 -7.87 17.41
CA SER A 453 -17.13 -9.12 17.65
C SER A 453 -17.12 -10.00 16.41
N LEU A 454 -16.26 -11.03 16.40
CA LEU A 454 -16.19 -11.97 15.30
C LEU A 454 -17.51 -12.75 15.13
N GLU A 455 -18.15 -13.17 16.22
CA GLU A 455 -19.42 -13.91 16.20
C GLU A 455 -20.54 -13.08 15.57
N ASN A 456 -20.58 -11.77 15.88
CA ASN A 456 -21.55 -10.84 15.29
C ASN A 456 -21.35 -10.69 13.76
N LEU A 457 -20.09 -10.74 13.29
CA LEU A 457 -19.79 -10.63 11.86
C LEU A 457 -20.08 -11.92 11.11
N ILE A 458 -19.72 -13.08 11.67
CA ILE A 458 -19.98 -14.39 11.09
C ILE A 458 -21.49 -14.62 10.98
N SER A 459 -22.24 -14.43 12.06
CA SER A 459 -23.71 -14.58 12.05
C SER A 459 -24.40 -13.65 11.06
N SER A 460 -23.90 -12.41 10.88
CA SER A 460 -24.43 -11.48 9.88
C SER A 460 -24.11 -11.87 8.43
N THR A 461 -23.03 -12.62 8.22
CA THR A 461 -22.61 -13.12 6.90
C THR A 461 -23.40 -14.36 6.54
N GLU A 462 -23.51 -15.32 7.47
CA GLU A 462 -24.34 -16.52 7.33
C GLU A 462 -25.82 -16.16 7.11
N ALA A 463 -26.35 -15.18 7.85
CA ALA A 463 -27.72 -14.70 7.65
C ALA A 463 -27.94 -14.04 6.28
N ARG A 464 -26.90 -13.45 5.67
CA ARG A 464 -26.97 -12.86 4.32
C ARG A 464 -26.83 -13.92 3.22
N GLU A 465 -26.02 -14.95 3.45
CA GLU A 465 -25.89 -16.10 2.55
C GLU A 465 -27.19 -16.91 2.53
N GLN A 466 -27.80 -17.18 3.68
CA GLN A 466 -29.12 -17.82 3.78
C GLN A 466 -30.27 -16.98 3.19
N ALA A 467 -30.22 -15.65 3.30
CA ALA A 467 -31.21 -14.76 2.68
C ALA A 467 -31.15 -14.76 1.14
N ASN A 468 -29.98 -15.05 0.55
CA ASN A 468 -29.80 -15.17 -0.89
C ASN A 468 -30.17 -16.56 -1.44
N GLU A 469 -30.18 -17.60 -0.61
CA GLU A 469 -30.76 -18.91 -0.97
C GLU A 469 -32.30 -18.89 -1.02
N GLY A 470 -32.94 -17.85 -0.47
CA GLY A 470 -34.39 -17.66 -0.47
C GLY A 470 -35.01 -17.09 -1.76
N TRP A 471 -34.20 -16.82 -2.79
CA TRP A 471 -34.66 -16.33 -4.10
C TRP A 471 -34.13 -17.22 -5.24
N ILE A 472 -34.31 -18.53 -5.11
CA ILE A 472 -34.30 -19.45 -6.25
C ILE A 472 -35.63 -20.22 -6.20
N GLY A 473 -36.63 -19.64 -6.87
CA GLY A 473 -37.84 -20.29 -7.34
C GLY A 473 -37.99 -20.00 -8.82
#